data_AF-A0A3N5ILW7-F1
#
_entry.id   AF-A0A3N5ILW7-F1
#
_cell.length_a   1.000
_cell.length_b   1.000
_cell.length_c   1.000
_cell.angle_alpha   90.00
_cell.angle_beta   90.00
_cell.angle_gamma   90.00
#
_symmetry.space_group_name_H-M   'P 1'
#
loop_
_entity.id
_entity.type
_entity.pdbx_description
1 polymer ?
#
loop_
_entity_poly.entity_id
_entity_poly.type
_entity_poly.pdbx_seq_one_letter_code
_entity_poly.pdbx_strand_id
1 'polypeptide(L)'
;SIVQPSFWWLLGLMLLFSWMSLVGVVRAEFLRARSLDYVRAARALGVRNTVIMARHLLPNAMVATLTFLPFILNGAITTLTSLDFLGFGLPPGSASLGEILAQGKANLQAPWLGLTGFLVLAVMLSLLIFVGEAVRDAFDPRKVR
;
A
#
# COMPACT_ATOMS: atom_id res chain seq x y z
N SER A 1 16.16 -13.49 -23.65
CA SER A 1 15.92 -12.32 -22.79
C SER A 1 16.59 -12.53 -21.45
N ILE A 2 17.50 -11.63 -21.04
CA ILE A 2 18.40 -11.81 -19.89
C ILE A 2 17.66 -11.70 -18.53
N VAL A 3 16.43 -11.19 -18.52
CA VAL A 3 15.52 -11.23 -17.37
C VAL A 3 14.15 -11.66 -17.88
N GLN A 4 13.66 -12.81 -17.44
CA GLN A 4 12.25 -13.16 -17.57
C GLN A 4 11.49 -12.42 -16.46
N PRO A 5 10.45 -11.61 -16.78
CA PRO A 5 9.62 -10.98 -15.76
C PRO A 5 9.05 -12.07 -14.84
N SER A 6 9.49 -12.08 -13.59
CA SER A 6 8.93 -12.94 -12.55
C SER A 6 8.07 -12.10 -11.61
N PHE A 7 7.16 -12.75 -10.89
CA PHE A 7 6.34 -12.12 -9.85
C PHE A 7 7.18 -11.24 -8.92
N TRP A 8 8.34 -11.75 -8.50
CA TRP A 8 9.24 -11.05 -7.59
C TRP A 8 9.86 -9.79 -8.19
N TRP A 9 10.16 -9.79 -9.49
CA TRP A 9 10.68 -8.59 -10.17
C TRP A 9 9.62 -7.49 -10.25
N LEU A 10 8.39 -7.85 -10.65
CA LEU A 10 7.28 -6.90 -10.72
C LEU A 10 6.92 -6.36 -9.34
N LEU A 11 6.85 -7.22 -8.34
CA LEU A 11 6.60 -6.83 -6.95
C LEU A 11 7.71 -5.91 -6.43
N GLY A 12 8.98 -6.26 -6.65
CA GLY A 12 10.12 -5.46 -6.22
C GLY A 12 10.12 -4.06 -6.83
N LEU A 13 9.85 -3.95 -8.14
CA LEU A 13 9.72 -2.66 -8.82
C LEU A 13 8.55 -1.84 -8.25
N MET A 14 7.38 -2.45 -8.06
CA MET A 14 6.25 -1.75 -7.47
C MET A 14 6.55 -1.23 -6.07
N LEU A 15 7.16 -2.04 -5.20
CA LEU A 15 7.56 -1.63 -3.86
C LEU A 15 8.60 -0.50 -3.90
N LEU A 16 9.55 -0.56 -4.85
CA LEU A 16 10.57 0.46 -5.03
C LEU A 16 10.00 1.82 -5.43
N PHE A 17 8.84 1.87 -6.08
CA PHE A 17 8.16 3.13 -6.43
C PHE A 17 7.03 3.49 -5.47
N SER A 18 6.55 2.54 -4.67
CA SER A 18 5.45 2.72 -3.74
C SER A 18 5.70 3.79 -2.67
N TRP A 19 6.94 4.01 -2.24
CA TRP A 19 7.26 5.01 -1.22
C TRP A 19 7.03 6.45 -1.68
N MET A 20 7.00 6.70 -2.99
CA MET A 20 6.80 8.06 -3.53
C MET A 20 5.45 8.66 -3.11
N SER A 21 4.41 7.82 -2.97
CA SER A 21 3.10 8.27 -2.49
C SER A 21 3.13 8.71 -1.02
N LEU A 22 3.98 8.07 -0.21
CA LEU A 22 4.14 8.36 1.21
C LEU A 22 4.91 9.67 1.47
N VAL A 23 5.77 10.10 0.55
CA VAL A 23 6.57 11.33 0.70
C VAL A 23 5.68 12.55 0.93
N GLY A 24 4.59 12.68 0.16
CA GLY A 24 3.65 13.79 0.29
C GLY A 24 2.95 13.79 1.66
N VAL A 25 2.53 12.61 2.12
CA VAL A 25 1.86 12.41 3.41
C VAL A 25 2.79 12.78 4.57
N VAL A 26 4.01 12.22 4.56
CA VAL A 26 5.02 12.48 5.60
C VAL A 26 5.37 13.96 5.62
N ARG A 27 5.56 14.60 4.46
CA ARG A 27 5.84 16.04 4.37
C ARG A 27 4.70 16.87 4.97
N ALA A 28 3.44 16.55 4.66
CA ALA A 28 2.29 17.25 5.20
C ALA A 28 2.22 17.12 6.73
N GLU A 29 2.43 15.91 7.26
CA GLU A 29 2.45 15.68 8.71
C GLU A 29 3.61 16.38 9.41
N PHE A 30 4.80 16.46 8.79
CA PHE A 30 5.92 17.22 9.34
C PHE A 30 5.64 18.72 9.38
N LEU A 31 5.01 19.27 8.33
CA LEU A 31 4.61 20.68 8.27
C LEU A 31 3.51 21.02 9.29
N ARG A 32 2.58 20.10 9.54
CA ARG A 32 1.56 20.23 10.58
C ARG A 32 2.15 20.08 11.98
N ALA A 33 3.03 19.11 12.19
CA ALA A 33 3.60 18.80 13.49
C ALA A 33 4.55 19.89 14.00
N ARG A 34 5.31 20.56 13.11
CA ARG A 34 6.17 21.69 13.49
C ARG A 34 5.42 22.90 14.04
N SER A 35 4.12 23.03 13.77
CA SER A 35 3.29 24.12 14.30
C SER A 35 2.62 23.78 15.64
N LEU A 36 2.79 22.56 16.15
CA LEU A 36 2.20 22.15 17.43
C LEU A 36 2.93 22.80 18.61
N ASP A 37 2.18 23.16 19.65
CA ASP A 37 2.70 23.94 20.77
C ASP A 37 3.75 23.18 21.59
N TYR A 38 3.64 21.86 21.71
CA TYR A 38 4.67 21.05 22.38
C TYR A 38 6.00 21.06 21.61
N VAL A 39 5.98 21.16 20.28
CA VAL A 39 7.18 21.26 19.45
C VAL A 39 7.81 22.65 19.60
N ARG A 40 6.99 23.69 19.63
CA ARG A 40 7.43 25.07 19.87
C ARG A 40 8.05 25.23 21.27
N ALA A 41 7.41 24.66 22.30
CA ALA A 41 7.92 24.64 23.66
C ALA A 41 9.25 23.87 23.78
N ALA A 42 9.33 22.67 23.19
CA ALA A 42 10.58 21.89 23.18
C ALA A 42 11.73 22.64 22.52
N ARG A 43 11.46 23.36 21.43
CA ARG A 43 12.45 24.22 20.78
C ARG A 43 12.85 25.42 21.64
N ALA A 44 11.90 26.06 22.32
CA ALA A 44 12.18 27.15 23.25
C ALA A 44 13.04 26.71 24.44
N LEU A 45 12.94 25.45 24.84
CA LEU A 45 13.77 24.80 25.86
C LEU A 45 15.15 24.36 25.35
N GLY A 46 15.51 24.66 24.08
CA GLY A 46 16.83 24.36 23.51
C GLY A 46 17.03 22.91 23.06
N VAL A 47 15.96 22.11 22.94
CA VAL A 47 16.08 20.72 22.47
C VAL A 47 16.53 20.67 21.01
N ARG A 48 17.49 19.82 20.69
CA ARG A 48 18.02 19.63 19.32
C ARG A 48 16.92 19.19 18.35
N ASN A 49 16.91 19.78 17.15
CA ASN A 49 15.96 19.44 16.09
C ASN A 49 15.95 17.94 15.74
N THR A 50 17.09 17.25 15.76
CA THR A 50 17.16 15.80 15.48
C THR A 50 16.40 14.97 16.51
N VAL A 51 16.45 15.36 17.79
CA VAL A 51 15.71 14.71 18.88
C VAL A 51 14.21 14.96 18.72
N ILE A 52 13.83 16.20 18.39
CA ILE A 52 12.42 16.54 18.11
C ILE A 52 11.90 15.74 16.91
N MET A 53 12.70 15.62 15.85
CA MET A 53 12.35 14.86 14.65
C MET A 53 12.18 13.37 14.96
N ALA A 54 13.16 12.73 15.60
CA ALA A 54 13.14 11.30 15.85
C ALA A 54 12.12 10.87 16.92
N ARG A 55 11.92 11.66 17.96
CA ARG A 55 11.09 11.27 19.10
C ARG A 55 9.64 11.78 19.04
N HIS A 56 9.39 12.86 18.29
CA HIS A 56 8.06 13.48 18.25
C HIS A 56 7.46 13.50 16.85
N LEU A 57 8.19 14.03 15.86
CA LEU A 57 7.66 14.22 14.50
C LEU A 57 7.55 12.90 13.72
N LEU A 58 8.60 12.07 13.72
CA LEU A 58 8.63 10.79 13.01
C LEU A 58 7.55 9.82 13.52
N PRO A 59 7.42 9.55 14.84
CA PRO A 59 6.36 8.68 15.34
C PRO A 59 4.96 9.20 15.00
N ASN A 60 4.72 10.51 15.07
CA ASN A 60 3.44 11.09 14.69
C ASN A 60 3.13 10.90 13.19
N ALA A 61 4.13 11.11 12.32
CA ALA A 61 3.96 10.90 10.88
C ALA A 61 3.81 9.41 10.51
N MET A 62 4.42 8.49 11.27
CA MET A 62 4.27 7.05 11.06
C MET A 62 2.84 6.57 11.24
N VAL A 63 2.08 7.13 12.20
CA VAL A 63 0.66 6.79 12.39
C VAL A 63 -0.17 7.16 11.16
N ALA A 64 0.08 8.33 10.58
CA ALA A 64 -0.56 8.73 9.32
C ALA A 64 -0.10 7.84 8.15
N THR A 65 1.18 7.48 8.08
CA THR A 65 1.73 6.61 7.03
C THR A 65 1.11 5.21 7.07
N LEU A 66 0.98 4.63 8.27
CA LEU A 66 0.32 3.34 8.52
C LEU A 66 -1.15 3.35 8.10
N THR A 67 -1.80 4.51 8.16
CA THR A 67 -3.18 4.68 7.69
C THR A 67 -3.32 4.45 6.18
N PHE A 68 -2.32 4.87 5.40
CA PHE A 68 -2.36 4.77 3.94
C PHE A 68 -1.83 3.43 3.40
N LEU A 69 -1.09 2.68 4.22
CA LEU A 69 -0.47 1.42 3.84
C LEU A 69 -1.46 0.41 3.21
N PRO A 70 -2.68 0.19 3.74
CA PRO A 70 -3.62 -0.78 3.17
C PRO A 70 -4.04 -0.39 1.74
N PHE A 71 -4.26 0.91 1.51
CA PHE A 71 -4.65 1.43 0.19
C PHE A 71 -3.54 1.33 -0.83
N ILE A 72 -2.29 1.57 -0.41
CA ILE A 72 -1.12 1.46 -1.27
C ILE A 72 -0.93 0.01 -1.72
N LEU A 73 -1.02 -0.94 -0.78
CA LEU A 73 -0.93 -2.37 -1.08
C LEU A 73 -2.06 -2.83 -2.01
N ASN A 74 -3.28 -2.38 -1.75
CA ASN A 74 -4.44 -2.67 -2.60
C ASN A 74 -4.26 -2.12 -4.03
N GLY A 75 -3.79 -0.88 -4.15
CA GLY A 75 -3.48 -0.25 -5.44
C GLY A 75 -2.37 -0.98 -6.19
N ALA A 76 -1.33 -1.45 -5.50
CA ALA A 76 -0.26 -2.25 -6.10
C ALA A 76 -0.79 -3.57 -6.68
N ILE A 77 -1.60 -4.32 -5.92
CA ILE A 77 -2.21 -5.58 -6.39
C ILE A 77 -3.14 -5.34 -7.57
N THR A 78 -3.95 -4.28 -7.51
CA THR A 78 -4.85 -3.91 -8.62
C THR A 78 -4.07 -3.58 -9.88
N THR A 79 -2.95 -2.86 -9.74
CA THR A 79 -2.07 -2.53 -10.87
C THR A 79 -1.41 -3.79 -11.43
N LEU A 80 -0.91 -4.69 -10.58
CA LEU A 80 -0.28 -5.94 -11.01
C LEU A 80 -1.28 -6.86 -11.74
N THR A 81 -2.48 -6.99 -11.18
CA THR A 81 -3.61 -7.73 -11.80
C THR A 81 -3.99 -7.12 -13.15
N SER A 82 -3.98 -5.79 -13.27
CA SER A 82 -4.26 -5.10 -14.53
C SER A 82 -3.17 -5.34 -15.57
N LEU A 83 -1.90 -5.31 -15.16
CA LEU A 83 -0.76 -5.62 -16.04
C LEU A 83 -0.79 -7.08 -16.51
N ASP A 84 -1.12 -8.01 -15.60
CA ASP A 84 -1.35 -9.42 -15.92
C ASP A 84 -2.48 -9.58 -16.94
N PHE A 85 -3.63 -8.93 -16.73
CA PHE A 85 -4.77 -8.94 -17.65
C PHE A 85 -4.44 -8.37 -19.04
N LEU A 86 -3.55 -7.38 -19.10
CA LEU A 86 -3.07 -6.78 -20.35
C LEU A 86 -1.94 -7.58 -21.02
N GLY A 87 -1.45 -8.65 -20.40
CA GLY A 87 -0.37 -9.49 -20.93
C GLY A 87 1.05 -8.93 -20.74
N PHE A 88 1.21 -7.86 -19.95
CA PHE A 88 2.52 -7.29 -19.59
C PHE A 88 3.07 -7.80 -18.25
N GLY A 89 2.29 -8.62 -17.55
CA GLY A 89 2.64 -9.16 -16.25
C GLY A 89 3.38 -10.49 -16.34
N LEU A 90 2.88 -11.50 -15.65
CA LEU A 90 3.52 -12.81 -15.56
C LEU A 90 3.52 -13.57 -16.92
N PRO A 91 4.46 -14.52 -17.11
CA PRO A 91 4.51 -15.32 -18.33
C PRO A 91 3.17 -16.02 -18.61
N PRO A 92 2.76 -16.13 -19.89
CA PRO A 92 1.51 -16.80 -20.27
C PRO A 92 1.53 -18.26 -19.80
N GLY A 93 0.42 -18.70 -19.20
CA GLY A 93 0.29 -20.01 -18.55
C GLY A 93 0.54 -20.02 -17.04
N SER A 94 0.94 -18.89 -16.44
CA SER A 94 0.97 -18.73 -14.99
C SER A 94 -0.44 -18.52 -14.43
N ALA A 95 -0.77 -19.16 -13.31
CA ALA A 95 -2.04 -18.97 -12.63
C ALA A 95 -2.05 -17.62 -11.90
N SER A 96 -2.33 -16.53 -12.62
CA SER A 96 -2.45 -15.18 -12.08
C SER A 96 -3.91 -14.72 -12.02
N LEU A 97 -4.19 -13.76 -11.14
CA LEU A 97 -5.53 -13.20 -11.00
C LEU A 97 -5.98 -12.46 -12.27
N GLY A 98 -5.06 -11.77 -12.94
CA GLY A 98 -5.35 -11.09 -14.21
C GLY A 98 -5.62 -12.07 -15.35
N GLU A 99 -4.92 -13.21 -15.37
CA GLU A 99 -5.12 -14.27 -16.37
C GLU A 99 -6.52 -14.92 -16.22
N ILE A 100 -7.00 -15.15 -15.00
CA ILE A 100 -8.37 -15.67 -14.78
C ILE A 100 -9.41 -14.70 -15.33
N LEU A 101 -9.21 -13.39 -15.17
CA LEU A 101 -10.10 -12.38 -15.76
C LEU A 101 -10.02 -12.37 -17.29
N ALA A 102 -8.82 -12.53 -17.86
CA ALA A 102 -8.62 -12.62 -19.30
C ALA A 102 -9.33 -13.84 -19.90
N GLN A 103 -9.25 -14.99 -19.22
CA GLN A 103 -9.96 -16.21 -19.59
C GLN A 103 -11.48 -16.06 -19.47
N GLY A 104 -11.96 -15.38 -18.42
CA GLY A 104 -13.37 -15.05 -18.28
C GLY A 104 -13.89 -14.14 -19.40
N LYS A 105 -13.08 -13.17 -19.86
CA LYS A 105 -13.39 -12.33 -21.02
C LYS A 105 -13.37 -13.12 -22.33
N ALA A 106 -12.42 -14.05 -22.51
CA ALA A 106 -12.28 -14.81 -23.75
C ALA A 106 -13.36 -15.89 -23.90
N ASN A 107 -13.81 -16.46 -22.78
CA ASN A 107 -14.79 -17.55 -22.76
C ASN A 107 -16.16 -17.04 -22.29
N LEU A 108 -16.85 -16.25 -23.12
CA LEU A 108 -18.20 -15.74 -22.80
C LEU A 108 -19.22 -16.87 -22.57
N GLN A 109 -18.96 -18.06 -23.10
CA GLN A 109 -19.77 -19.26 -22.88
C GLN A 109 -19.61 -19.86 -21.47
N ALA A 110 -18.59 -19.44 -20.73
CA ALA A 110 -18.25 -19.89 -19.39
C ALA A 110 -18.26 -18.72 -18.39
N PRO A 111 -19.44 -18.11 -18.13
CA PRO A 111 -19.55 -16.92 -17.28
C PRO A 111 -19.07 -17.13 -15.84
N TRP A 112 -19.03 -18.38 -15.36
CA TRP A 112 -18.48 -18.74 -14.06
C TRP A 112 -17.00 -18.36 -13.92
N LEU A 113 -16.22 -18.35 -15.00
CA LEU A 113 -14.80 -17.93 -14.95
C LEU A 113 -14.66 -16.44 -14.63
N GLY A 114 -15.48 -15.60 -15.26
CA GLY A 114 -15.51 -14.16 -14.96
C GLY A 114 -16.03 -13.90 -13.55
N LEU A 115 -17.09 -14.59 -13.13
CA LEU A 115 -17.70 -14.40 -11.80
C LEU A 115 -16.77 -14.86 -10.68
N THR A 116 -16.08 -15.99 -10.85
CA THR A 116 -15.11 -16.48 -9.86
C THR A 116 -13.91 -15.54 -9.75
N GLY A 117 -13.34 -15.08 -10.88
CA GLY A 117 -12.27 -14.08 -10.88
C GLY A 117 -12.68 -12.78 -10.16
N PHE A 118 -13.88 -12.28 -10.45
CA PHE A 118 -14.43 -11.11 -9.78
C PHE A 118 -14.59 -11.31 -8.27
N LEU A 119 -15.22 -12.42 -7.83
CA LEU A 119 -15.46 -12.68 -6.42
C LEU A 119 -14.15 -12.86 -5.65
N VAL A 120 -13.17 -13.59 -6.21
CA VAL A 120 -11.86 -13.77 -5.58
C VAL A 120 -11.15 -12.43 -5.41
N LEU A 121 -11.11 -11.59 -6.46
CA LEU A 121 -10.52 -10.25 -6.35
C LEU A 121 -11.25 -9.38 -5.33
N ALA A 122 -12.58 -9.33 -5.39
CA ALA A 122 -13.37 -8.51 -4.49
C ALA A 122 -13.14 -8.90 -3.02
N VAL A 123 -13.21 -10.19 -2.70
CA VAL A 123 -12.99 -10.70 -1.34
C VAL A 123 -11.54 -10.46 -0.89
N MET A 124 -10.56 -10.80 -1.73
CA MET A 124 -9.14 -10.63 -1.38
C MET A 124 -8.79 -9.17 -1.10
N LEU A 125 -9.20 -8.26 -1.99
CA LEU A 125 -8.94 -6.82 -1.84
C LEU A 125 -9.65 -6.25 -0.59
N SER A 126 -10.86 -6.73 -0.30
CA SER A 126 -11.61 -6.32 0.91
C SER A 126 -10.93 -6.83 2.18
N LEU A 127 -10.55 -8.10 2.22
CA LEU A 127 -9.82 -8.70 3.35
C LEU A 127 -8.50 -7.97 3.60
N LEU A 128 -7.78 -7.61 2.55
CA LEU A 128 -6.51 -6.89 2.69
C LEU A 128 -6.70 -5.49 3.31
N ILE A 129 -7.77 -4.78 2.94
CA ILE A 129 -8.11 -3.51 3.57
C ILE A 129 -8.46 -3.72 5.04
N PHE A 130 -9.32 -4.69 5.37
CA PHE A 130 -9.70 -4.97 6.77
C PHE A 130 -8.51 -5.39 7.63
N VAL A 131 -7.64 -6.25 7.12
CA VAL A 131 -6.40 -6.63 7.81
C VAL A 131 -5.52 -5.39 8.01
N GLY A 132 -5.41 -4.55 7.00
CA GLY A 132 -4.66 -3.31 7.07
C GLY A 132 -5.22 -2.32 8.10
N GLU A 133 -6.54 -2.19 8.19
CA GLU A 133 -7.21 -1.40 9.23
C GLU A 133 -6.99 -1.99 10.62
N ALA A 134 -7.08 -3.32 10.77
CA ALA A 134 -6.80 -3.99 12.05
C ALA A 134 -5.34 -3.78 12.50
N VAL A 135 -4.39 -3.85 11.56
CA VAL A 135 -2.98 -3.54 11.84
C VAL A 135 -2.82 -2.09 12.25
N ARG A 136 -3.39 -1.15 11.49
CA ARG A 136 -3.38 0.28 11.83
C ARG A 136 -3.94 0.52 13.23
N ASP A 137 -5.06 -0.12 13.56
CA ASP A 137 -5.72 -0.03 14.85
C ASP A 137 -4.84 -0.58 15.99
N ALA A 138 -4.13 -1.68 15.77
CA ALA A 138 -3.18 -2.24 16.73
C ALA A 138 -1.99 -1.31 17.00
N PHE A 139 -1.59 -0.51 16.00
CA PHE A 139 -0.52 0.48 16.12
C PHE A 139 -1.01 1.88 16.53
N ASP A 140 -2.32 2.11 16.71
CA ASP A 140 -2.83 3.39 17.21
C ASP A 140 -2.71 3.46 18.74
N PRO A 141 -1.77 4.27 19.29
CA PRO A 141 -1.54 4.35 20.73
C PRO A 141 -2.71 5.00 21.49
N ARG A 142 -3.69 5.60 20.81
CA ARG A 142 -4.85 6.26 21.46
C ARG A 142 -5.87 5.28 22.03
N LYS A 143 -5.85 4.01 21.61
CA LYS A 143 -6.79 2.98 22.09
C LYS A 143 -6.34 2.23 23.36
N VAL A 144 -5.12 2.46 23.84
CA VAL A 144 -4.56 1.79 25.04
C VAL A 144 -4.78 2.61 26.32
N ARG A 145 -5.77 3.52 26.33
CA ARG A 145 -6.07 4.35 27.51
C ARG A 145 -7.51 4.20 27.96
#